data_AF-A0AAV1JI73-F1
#
_entry.id   AF-A0AAV1JI73-F1
#
_cell.length_a   1.000
_cell.length_b   1.000
_cell.length_c   1.000
_cell.angle_alpha   90.00
_cell.angle_beta   90.00
_cell.angle_gamma   90.00
#
_symmetry.space_group_name_H-M   'P 1'
#
loop_
_entity.id
_entity.type
_entity.pdbx_description
1 polymer ?
#
loop_
_entity_poly.entity_id
_entity_poly.type
_entity_poly.pdbx_seq_one_letter_code
_entity_poly.pdbx_strand_id
1 'polypeptide(L)'
;MVKQFQQVKDNPVPKAIFYTCMDSRMIPTRFTETSVGDMFVVRNAGNLIPHSETFVDEMTSCEPAGLELACIVNDIRHVIVCGHSDCKAINLLYQLRNKEESSIEKRRISPLKSWLCSHAQSSLEKFISMNGDFKQPMLFSAETPQRKFVAYIDPENKFCIEDKLSQVNTLQQLQNVASYGMLKKRLEKHDLHIHALWFDIYTGDIYYFSRRAKRFIIIDEATYESILSEETLNLKMNQKPIFEYNDESQAERLARKSKDSPFMILGIMGLVGVCAVGAYKYKKRGNMSTSIFLMQLRVAAQGTAVAALTLGLGYSLVDKYILKTKKEE
;
A
#
# COMPACT_ATOMS: atom_id res chain seq x y z
N MET A 1 -35.83 10.20 -2.44
CA MET A 1 -35.08 10.04 -1.17
C MET A 1 -35.52 8.81 -0.37
N VAL A 2 -36.71 8.76 0.26
CA VAL A 2 -37.13 7.58 1.08
C VAL A 2 -37.09 6.25 0.30
N LYS A 3 -37.56 6.26 -0.97
CA LYS A 3 -37.48 5.07 -1.85
C LYS A 3 -36.05 4.57 -2.10
N GLN A 4 -35.07 5.47 -2.19
CA GLN A 4 -33.65 5.10 -2.38
C GLN A 4 -33.11 4.43 -1.11
N PHE A 5 -33.44 4.97 0.07
CA PHE A 5 -33.06 4.33 1.35
C PHE A 5 -33.67 2.94 1.51
N GLN A 6 -34.90 2.73 1.05
CA GLN A 6 -35.53 1.39 1.07
C GLN A 6 -34.80 0.40 0.16
N GLN A 7 -34.28 0.84 -0.99
CA GLN A 7 -33.55 -0.01 -1.94
C GLN A 7 -32.20 -0.48 -1.38
N VAL A 8 -31.49 0.39 -0.66
CA VAL A 8 -30.14 0.08 -0.13
C VAL A 8 -30.14 -0.35 1.33
N LYS A 9 -31.31 -0.49 1.96
CA LYS A 9 -31.47 -0.78 3.38
C LYS A 9 -30.71 -2.04 3.81
N ASP A 10 -30.92 -3.13 3.08
CA ASP A 10 -30.44 -4.45 3.48
C ASP A 10 -29.20 -4.89 2.68
N ASN A 11 -28.96 -4.30 1.49
CA ASN A 11 -27.84 -4.67 0.60
C ASN A 11 -27.26 -3.45 -0.14
N PRO A 12 -26.55 -2.54 0.54
CA PRO A 12 -25.81 -1.49 -0.15
C PRO A 12 -24.65 -2.09 -0.95
N VAL A 13 -24.41 -1.60 -2.17
CA VAL A 13 -23.29 -2.06 -3.03
C VAL A 13 -22.40 -0.87 -3.42
N PRO A 14 -21.69 -0.27 -2.45
CA PRO A 14 -20.85 0.89 -2.71
C PRO A 14 -19.73 0.53 -3.69
N LYS A 15 -19.47 1.43 -4.64
CA LYS A 15 -18.48 1.26 -5.70
C LYS A 15 -17.15 1.91 -5.36
N ALA A 16 -17.17 2.97 -4.56
CA ALA A 16 -16.00 3.76 -4.23
C ALA A 16 -16.00 4.25 -2.79
N ILE A 17 -14.81 4.58 -2.28
CA ILE A 17 -14.63 5.49 -1.15
C ILE A 17 -14.07 6.81 -1.68
N PHE A 18 -14.69 7.91 -1.28
CA PHE A 18 -14.43 9.25 -1.78
C PHE A 18 -13.93 10.15 -0.64
N TYR A 19 -12.64 10.50 -0.70
CA TYR A 19 -12.01 11.46 0.21
C TYR A 19 -12.10 12.85 -0.39
N THR A 20 -12.65 13.80 0.35
CA THR A 20 -12.71 15.20 -0.09
C THR A 20 -12.66 16.17 1.08
N CYS A 21 -12.59 17.46 0.78
CA CYS A 21 -12.55 18.48 1.81
C CYS A 21 -13.94 18.63 2.48
N MET A 22 -13.93 18.99 3.76
CA MET A 22 -15.14 19.38 4.51
C MET A 22 -15.68 20.76 4.10
N ASP A 23 -15.02 21.48 3.18
CA ASP A 23 -15.48 22.74 2.62
C ASP A 23 -16.94 22.63 2.14
N SER A 24 -17.79 23.56 2.55
CA SER A 24 -19.23 23.51 2.26
C SER A 24 -19.57 23.52 0.77
N ARG A 25 -18.64 23.98 -0.07
CA ARG A 25 -18.77 23.99 -1.54
C ARG A 25 -18.51 22.62 -2.15
N MET A 26 -17.83 21.72 -1.44
CA MET A 26 -17.56 20.35 -1.87
C MET A 26 -18.74 19.43 -1.54
N ILE A 27 -19.58 19.16 -2.53
CA ILE A 27 -20.71 18.24 -2.40
C ILE A 27 -20.54 17.10 -3.41
N PRO A 28 -19.75 16.05 -3.09
CA PRO A 28 -19.35 15.03 -4.05
C PRO A 28 -20.52 14.34 -4.74
N THR A 29 -21.60 14.06 -4.00
CA THR A 29 -22.79 13.41 -4.56
C THR A 29 -23.51 14.26 -5.60
N ARG A 30 -23.37 15.61 -5.57
CA ARG A 30 -23.99 16.49 -6.57
C ARG A 30 -23.24 16.50 -7.89
N PHE A 31 -21.92 16.68 -7.85
CA PHE A 31 -21.15 16.79 -9.09
C PHE A 31 -20.73 15.44 -9.68
N THR A 32 -20.89 14.34 -8.93
CA THR A 32 -20.75 12.97 -9.47
C THR A 32 -22.08 12.32 -9.82
N GLU A 33 -23.20 13.02 -9.61
CA GLU A 33 -24.57 12.52 -9.82
C GLU A 33 -24.85 11.15 -9.16
N THR A 34 -24.25 10.90 -8.00
CA THR A 34 -24.36 9.60 -7.31
C THR A 34 -25.54 9.53 -6.35
N SER A 35 -26.08 8.31 -6.22
CA SER A 35 -27.23 7.99 -5.37
C SER A 35 -26.80 7.53 -3.97
N VAL A 36 -27.78 7.50 -3.06
CA VAL A 36 -27.59 6.95 -1.71
C VAL A 36 -27.13 5.50 -1.81
N GLY A 37 -26.01 5.17 -1.18
CA GLY A 37 -25.44 3.81 -1.17
C GLY A 37 -24.36 3.55 -2.24
N ASP A 38 -24.11 4.48 -3.16
CA ASP A 38 -23.13 4.29 -4.24
C ASP A 38 -21.67 4.42 -3.79
N MET A 39 -21.40 5.15 -2.71
CA MET A 39 -20.04 5.36 -2.21
C MET A 39 -20.00 5.67 -0.73
N PHE A 40 -18.86 5.40 -0.11
CA PHE A 40 -18.50 5.96 1.20
C PHE A 40 -17.86 7.32 0.99
N VAL A 41 -18.17 8.29 1.86
CA VAL A 41 -17.63 9.65 1.75
C VAL A 41 -16.93 10.00 3.05
N VAL A 42 -15.62 10.28 2.97
CA VAL A 42 -14.82 10.75 4.10
C VAL A 42 -14.44 12.21 3.85
N ARG A 43 -14.79 13.09 4.80
CA ARG A 43 -14.57 14.53 4.67
C ARG A 43 -13.76 15.05 5.84
N ASN A 44 -12.65 15.72 5.55
CA ASN A 44 -11.82 16.40 6.55
C ASN A 44 -11.23 17.71 5.99
N ALA A 45 -10.50 18.46 6.81
CA ALA A 45 -9.84 19.67 6.37
C ALA A 45 -8.66 19.35 5.44
N GLY A 46 -8.79 19.69 4.15
CA GLY A 46 -7.72 19.52 3.15
C GLY A 46 -7.66 18.14 2.51
N ASN A 47 -8.72 17.33 2.60
CA ASN A 47 -8.83 16.00 1.98
C ASN A 47 -7.63 15.08 2.28
N LEU A 48 -7.07 15.20 3.48
CA LEU A 48 -5.85 14.52 3.89
C LEU A 48 -6.14 13.07 4.26
N ILE A 49 -5.16 12.22 4.02
CA ILE A 49 -5.13 10.84 4.47
C ILE A 49 -3.78 10.67 5.15
N PRO A 50 -3.72 10.52 6.48
CA PRO A 50 -2.46 10.33 7.18
C PRO A 50 -1.63 9.18 6.58
N HIS A 51 -0.31 9.32 6.58
CA HIS A 51 0.58 8.25 6.17
C HIS A 51 0.48 7.08 7.16
N SER A 52 0.69 5.84 6.70
CA SER A 52 0.65 4.65 7.56
C SER A 52 1.64 4.70 8.73
N GLU A 53 2.77 5.38 8.59
CA GLU A 53 3.73 5.63 9.68
C GLU A 53 3.15 6.47 10.83
N THR A 54 2.11 7.28 10.57
CA THR A 54 1.43 8.06 11.60
C THR A 54 0.38 7.25 12.35
N PHE A 55 0.03 6.06 11.85
CA PHE A 55 -0.90 5.16 12.50
C PHE A 55 -0.18 4.36 13.60
N VAL A 56 -0.44 4.72 14.85
CA VAL A 56 0.01 4.02 16.06
C VAL A 56 -1.18 3.86 17.01
N ASP A 57 -1.20 2.85 17.88
CA ASP A 57 -2.37 2.50 18.71
C ASP A 57 -2.92 3.70 19.52
N GLU A 58 -2.05 4.61 19.94
CA GLU A 58 -2.39 5.80 20.74
C GLU A 58 -2.86 6.99 19.89
N MET A 59 -2.64 6.95 18.57
CA MET A 59 -2.98 8.02 17.62
C MET A 59 -3.67 7.42 16.39
N THR A 60 -4.98 7.23 16.50
CA THR A 60 -5.84 6.80 15.39
C THR A 60 -6.68 7.97 14.87
N SER A 61 -6.99 7.94 13.57
CA SER A 61 -7.88 8.92 12.95
C SER A 61 -8.95 8.22 12.11
N CYS A 62 -9.98 8.97 11.70
CA CYS A 62 -11.11 8.40 10.97
C CYS A 62 -10.76 7.96 9.54
N GLU A 63 -9.71 8.54 8.96
CA GLU A 63 -9.34 8.34 7.56
C GLU A 63 -8.78 6.93 7.28
N PRO A 64 -7.78 6.40 8.04
CA PRO A 64 -7.37 5.01 7.93
C PRO A 64 -8.50 4.03 8.22
N ALA A 65 -9.34 4.31 9.22
CA ALA A 65 -10.49 3.46 9.55
C ALA A 65 -11.51 3.41 8.39
N GLY A 66 -11.72 4.55 7.71
CA GLY A 66 -12.52 4.62 6.50
C GLY A 66 -11.93 3.78 5.35
N LEU A 67 -10.61 3.79 5.16
CA LEU A 67 -9.94 2.97 4.16
C LEU A 67 -10.15 1.48 4.44
N GLU A 68 -9.98 1.05 5.69
CA GLU A 68 -10.17 -0.36 6.08
C GLU A 68 -11.63 -0.79 5.91
N LEU A 69 -12.57 0.00 6.41
CA LEU A 69 -14.00 -0.29 6.30
C LEU A 69 -14.43 -0.39 4.82
N ALA A 70 -13.96 0.52 3.96
CA ALA A 70 -14.28 0.49 2.54
C ALA A 70 -13.62 -0.70 1.82
N CYS A 71 -12.30 -0.75 1.84
CA CYS A 71 -11.53 -1.61 0.94
C CYS A 71 -11.37 -3.04 1.46
N ILE A 72 -11.41 -3.25 2.78
CA ILE A 72 -11.22 -4.57 3.40
C ILE A 72 -12.57 -5.18 3.79
N VAL A 73 -13.40 -4.43 4.51
CA VAL A 73 -14.67 -4.95 5.02
C VAL A 73 -15.77 -4.99 3.95
N ASN A 74 -15.84 -3.97 3.07
CA ASN A 74 -16.90 -3.84 2.06
C ASN A 74 -16.46 -4.17 0.62
N ASP A 75 -15.23 -4.67 0.42
CA ASP A 75 -14.68 -5.06 -0.89
C ASP A 75 -14.72 -3.95 -1.96
N ILE A 76 -14.66 -2.67 -1.56
CA ILE A 76 -14.65 -1.54 -2.48
C ILE A 76 -13.34 -1.53 -3.28
N ARG A 77 -13.45 -1.33 -4.61
CA ARG A 77 -12.33 -1.39 -5.55
C ARG A 77 -11.79 -0.03 -6.00
N HIS A 78 -12.46 1.06 -5.65
CA HIS A 78 -12.08 2.40 -6.06
C HIS A 78 -11.89 3.32 -4.85
N VAL A 79 -10.70 3.88 -4.72
CA VAL A 79 -10.39 4.98 -3.78
C VAL A 79 -10.24 6.24 -4.60
N ILE A 80 -11.05 7.25 -4.32
CA ILE A 80 -11.00 8.55 -4.99
C ILE A 80 -10.54 9.58 -3.97
N VAL A 81 -9.48 10.32 -4.29
CA VAL A 81 -9.07 11.52 -3.53
C VAL A 81 -9.39 12.74 -4.38
N CYS A 82 -10.19 13.65 -3.83
CA CYS A 82 -10.65 14.85 -4.51
C CYS A 82 -10.23 16.10 -3.74
N GLY A 83 -9.22 16.80 -4.29
CA GLY A 83 -8.88 18.16 -3.87
C GLY A 83 -9.71 19.21 -4.61
N HIS A 84 -9.50 20.49 -4.28
CA HIS A 84 -10.23 21.58 -4.93
C HIS A 84 -9.48 22.92 -4.89
N SER A 85 -9.89 23.86 -5.75
CA SER A 85 -9.42 25.25 -5.73
C SER A 85 -9.94 26.01 -4.51
N ASP A 86 -9.18 27.03 -4.07
CA ASP A 86 -9.45 27.86 -2.91
C ASP A 86 -9.74 27.04 -1.63
N CYS A 87 -8.94 26.01 -1.41
CA CYS A 87 -9.07 25.18 -0.22
C CYS A 87 -8.51 25.90 1.01
N LYS A 88 -9.39 26.36 1.90
CA LYS A 88 -9.01 27.09 3.13
C LYS A 88 -7.92 26.38 3.97
N ALA A 89 -7.99 25.05 4.05
CA ALA A 89 -7.00 24.26 4.77
C ALA A 89 -5.62 24.29 4.09
N ILE A 90 -5.59 24.23 2.75
CA ILE A 90 -4.36 24.27 1.97
C ILE A 90 -3.80 25.70 1.88
N ASN A 91 -4.67 26.72 1.82
CA ASN A 91 -4.25 28.12 1.92
C ASN A 91 -3.54 28.36 3.26
N LEU A 92 -4.07 27.82 4.36
CA LEU A 92 -3.39 27.85 5.66
C LEU A 92 -2.08 27.04 5.64
N LEU A 93 -2.08 25.84 5.05
CA LEU A 93 -0.85 25.05 4.90
C LEU A 93 0.26 25.84 4.20
N TYR A 94 -0.07 26.61 3.16
CA TYR A 94 0.89 27.46 2.47
C TYR A 94 1.48 28.54 3.38
N GLN A 95 0.70 29.09 4.32
CA GLN A 95 1.17 30.05 5.33
C GLN A 95 2.08 29.39 6.38
N LEU A 96 1.82 28.12 6.73
CA LEU A 96 2.61 27.35 7.71
C LEU A 96 4.05 27.07 7.25
N ARG A 97 4.42 27.39 6.01
CA ARG A 97 5.83 27.44 5.58
C ARG A 97 6.68 28.38 6.43
N ASN A 98 6.06 29.42 6.99
CA ASN A 98 6.73 30.30 7.95
C ASN A 98 6.87 29.55 9.29
N LYS A 99 8.11 29.39 9.76
CA LYS A 99 8.44 28.72 11.04
C LYS A 99 7.74 29.34 12.24
N GLU A 100 7.46 30.64 12.20
CA GLU A 100 6.72 31.31 13.26
C GLU A 100 5.27 30.82 13.32
N GLU A 101 4.64 30.60 12.17
CA GLU A 101 3.25 30.14 12.05
C GLU A 101 3.08 28.66 12.40
N SER A 102 4.09 27.83 12.12
CA SER A 102 4.17 26.40 12.45
C SER A 102 4.79 26.09 13.81
N SER A 103 5.07 27.12 14.63
CA SER A 103 5.61 26.98 15.98
C SER A 103 4.74 26.06 16.87
N ILE A 104 5.39 25.38 17.82
CA ILE A 104 4.70 24.46 18.74
C ILE A 104 3.61 25.18 19.53
N GLU A 105 3.85 26.41 19.96
CA GLU A 105 2.89 27.24 20.70
C GLU A 105 1.61 27.48 19.90
N LYS A 106 1.74 27.92 18.64
CA LYS A 106 0.58 28.16 17.75
C LYS A 106 -0.13 26.85 17.38
N ARG A 107 0.59 25.73 17.26
CA ARG A 107 -0.02 24.41 17.00
C ARG A 107 -0.83 23.90 18.19
N ARG A 108 -0.36 24.08 19.42
CA ARG A 108 -1.06 23.62 20.64
C ARG A 108 -2.42 24.28 20.87
N ILE A 109 -2.60 25.51 20.39
CA ILE A 109 -3.86 26.27 20.51
C ILE A 109 -4.75 26.19 19.27
N SER A 110 -4.30 25.52 18.19
CA SER A 110 -5.04 25.42 16.94
C SER A 110 -5.06 23.98 16.43
N PRO A 111 -6.19 23.25 16.62
CA PRO A 111 -6.34 21.89 16.13
C PRO A 111 -6.09 21.77 14.63
N LEU A 112 -6.52 22.76 13.84
CA LEU A 112 -6.30 22.77 12.39
C LEU A 112 -4.82 22.92 12.03
N LYS A 113 -4.06 23.80 12.71
CA LYS A 113 -2.61 23.90 12.48
C LYS A 113 -1.90 22.61 12.89
N SER A 114 -2.30 22.01 14.01
CA SER A 114 -1.77 20.71 14.44
C SER A 114 -2.04 19.62 13.40
N TRP A 115 -3.28 19.53 12.92
CA TRP A 115 -3.70 18.60 11.86
C TRP A 115 -2.86 18.74 10.59
N LEU A 116 -2.71 19.96 10.08
CA LEU A 116 -1.96 20.25 8.86
C LEU A 116 -0.46 19.97 9.02
N CYS A 117 0.14 20.39 10.14
CA CYS A 117 1.56 20.12 10.40
C CYS A 117 1.85 18.64 10.63
N SER A 118 0.90 17.85 11.13
CA SER A 118 1.08 16.41 11.32
C SER A 118 0.89 15.61 10.04
N HIS A 119 -0.04 16.01 9.16
CA HIS A 119 -0.47 15.13 8.05
C HIS A 119 -0.27 15.71 6.64
N ALA A 120 -0.04 17.02 6.49
CA ALA A 120 0.16 17.68 5.19
C ALA A 120 1.60 18.21 4.99
N GLN A 121 2.49 17.99 5.96
CA GLN A 121 3.87 18.47 5.93
C GLN A 121 4.63 17.91 4.71
N SER A 122 4.44 16.64 4.37
CA SER A 122 5.04 16.02 3.18
C SER A 122 4.56 16.68 1.87
N SER A 123 3.28 17.07 1.78
CA SER A 123 2.77 17.86 0.65
C SER A 123 3.48 19.21 0.55
N LEU A 124 3.65 19.91 1.68
CA LEU A 124 4.26 21.24 1.73
C LEU A 124 5.77 21.20 1.41
N GLU A 125 6.51 20.25 1.98
CA GLU A 125 7.95 20.09 1.71
C GLU A 125 8.22 19.78 0.24
N LYS A 126 7.43 18.86 -0.34
CA LYS A 126 7.52 18.54 -1.76
C LYS A 126 7.21 19.76 -2.63
N PHE A 127 6.21 20.54 -2.26
CA PHE A 127 5.87 21.77 -2.97
C PHE A 127 6.99 22.82 -2.90
N ILE A 128 7.56 23.04 -1.71
CA ILE A 128 8.66 23.99 -1.50
C ILE A 128 9.92 23.54 -2.28
N SER A 129 10.17 22.24 -2.37
CA SER A 129 11.34 21.70 -3.10
C SER A 129 11.37 22.06 -4.59
N MET A 130 10.22 22.45 -5.16
CA MET A 130 10.14 22.93 -6.54
C MET A 130 10.70 24.35 -6.72
N ASN A 131 10.91 25.11 -5.65
CA ASN A 131 11.37 26.51 -5.68
C ASN A 131 10.59 27.41 -6.66
N GLY A 132 9.31 27.10 -6.91
CA GLY A 132 8.45 27.84 -7.83
C GLY A 132 8.59 27.46 -9.31
N ASP A 133 9.46 26.52 -9.68
CA ASP A 133 9.57 26.04 -11.08
C ASP A 133 8.64 24.84 -11.34
N PHE A 134 7.37 25.13 -11.62
CA PHE A 134 6.36 24.10 -11.92
C PHE A 134 6.45 23.49 -13.33
N LYS A 135 7.42 23.91 -14.15
CA LYS A 135 7.67 23.28 -15.46
C LYS A 135 8.36 21.93 -15.31
N GLN A 136 9.05 21.71 -14.18
CA GLN A 136 9.74 20.46 -13.91
C GLN A 136 8.80 19.36 -13.42
N PRO A 137 9.08 18.10 -13.75
CA PRO A 137 8.33 16.97 -13.23
C PRO A 137 8.56 16.79 -11.73
N MET A 138 7.48 16.51 -11.01
CA MET A 138 7.51 16.14 -9.60
C MET A 138 7.40 14.63 -9.46
N LEU A 139 8.26 14.02 -8.65
CA LEU A 139 8.24 12.58 -8.38
C LEU A 139 7.41 12.28 -7.13
N PHE A 140 6.46 11.35 -7.28
CA PHE A 140 5.72 10.75 -6.19
C PHE A 140 6.14 9.28 -6.10
N SER A 141 6.67 8.89 -4.95
CA SER A 141 7.18 7.53 -4.72
C SER A 141 6.55 6.97 -3.46
N ALA A 142 5.80 5.87 -3.59
CA ALA A 142 5.45 5.04 -2.44
C ALA A 142 6.61 4.06 -2.13
N GLU A 143 6.50 3.36 -1.00
CA GLU A 143 7.46 2.34 -0.55
C GLU A 143 7.61 1.17 -1.55
N THR A 144 6.61 0.95 -2.42
CA THR A 144 6.68 -0.07 -3.48
C THR A 144 7.14 0.53 -4.83
N PRO A 145 8.15 -0.07 -5.51
CA PRO A 145 8.69 0.45 -6.76
C PRO A 145 7.66 0.61 -7.89
N GLN A 146 6.61 -0.23 -7.90
CA GLN A 146 5.55 -0.22 -8.92
C GLN A 146 4.63 1.01 -8.85
N ARG A 147 4.78 1.87 -7.83
CA ARG A 147 3.88 3.01 -7.59
C ARG A 147 4.59 4.36 -7.58
N LYS A 148 5.73 4.42 -8.26
CA LYS A 148 6.35 5.69 -8.64
C LYS A 148 5.58 6.30 -9.80
N PHE A 149 5.15 7.54 -9.67
CA PHE A 149 4.59 8.29 -10.77
C PHE A 149 5.16 9.71 -10.79
N VAL A 150 5.17 10.27 -11.99
CA VAL A 150 5.62 11.62 -12.24
C VAL A 150 4.39 12.47 -12.50
N ALA A 151 4.38 13.70 -11.99
CA ALA A 151 3.33 14.66 -12.26
C ALA A 151 3.91 16.02 -12.66
N TYR A 152 3.30 16.64 -13.66
CA TYR A 152 3.46 18.05 -13.98
C TYR A 152 2.28 18.80 -13.36
N ILE A 153 2.57 19.79 -12.52
CA ILE A 153 1.57 20.54 -11.77
C ILE A 153 1.34 21.86 -12.49
N ASP A 154 0.16 22.02 -13.12
CA ASP A 154 -0.23 23.24 -13.83
C ASP A 154 0.92 23.90 -14.63
N PRO A 155 1.49 23.20 -15.63
CA PRO A 155 2.61 23.73 -16.40
C PRO A 155 2.22 24.96 -17.23
N GLU A 156 0.93 25.13 -17.52
CA GLU A 156 0.36 26.32 -18.16
C GLU A 156 0.20 27.52 -17.21
N ASN A 157 0.46 27.36 -15.91
CA ASN A 157 0.38 28.41 -14.89
C ASN A 157 -0.99 29.11 -14.86
N LYS A 158 -2.07 28.33 -14.92
CA LYS A 158 -3.45 28.82 -14.88
C LYS A 158 -3.93 29.13 -13.47
N PHE A 159 -3.41 28.44 -12.47
CA PHE A 159 -3.89 28.49 -11.09
C PHE A 159 -2.95 29.27 -10.16
N CYS A 160 -3.50 29.79 -9.06
CA CYS A 160 -2.70 30.45 -8.03
C CYS A 160 -1.77 29.46 -7.32
N ILE A 161 -0.85 29.99 -6.51
CA ILE A 161 0.19 29.17 -5.87
C ILE A 161 -0.41 28.19 -4.84
N GLU A 162 -1.47 28.59 -4.14
CA GLU A 162 -2.19 27.74 -3.18
C GLU A 162 -2.95 26.61 -3.87
N ASP A 163 -3.53 26.87 -5.04
CA ASP A 163 -4.26 25.86 -5.83
C ASP A 163 -3.31 24.81 -6.42
N LYS A 164 -2.11 25.22 -6.82
CA LYS A 164 -1.05 24.27 -7.18
C LYS A 164 -0.63 23.41 -6.00
N LEU A 165 -0.54 23.99 -4.79
CA LEU A 165 -0.31 23.21 -3.58
C LEU A 165 -1.46 22.24 -3.30
N SER A 166 -2.71 22.62 -3.60
CA SER A 166 -3.89 21.75 -3.50
C SER A 166 -3.80 20.55 -4.45
N GLN A 167 -3.34 20.75 -5.70
CA GLN A 167 -3.06 19.67 -6.65
C GLN A 167 -1.95 18.73 -6.13
N VAL A 168 -0.83 19.27 -5.65
CA VAL A 168 0.27 18.48 -5.07
C VAL A 168 -0.21 17.69 -3.86
N ASN A 169 -0.99 18.33 -2.99
CA ASN A 169 -1.55 17.68 -1.82
C ASN A 169 -2.44 16.49 -2.20
N THR A 170 -3.30 16.66 -3.21
CA THR A 170 -4.17 15.59 -3.73
C THR A 170 -3.34 14.38 -4.17
N LEU A 171 -2.28 14.60 -4.95
CA LEU A 171 -1.39 13.54 -5.42
C LEU A 171 -0.55 12.93 -4.30
N GLN A 172 -0.18 13.70 -3.27
CA GLN A 172 0.51 13.17 -2.09
C GLN A 172 -0.39 12.19 -1.33
N GLN A 173 -1.70 12.40 -1.28
CA GLN A 173 -2.60 11.46 -0.60
C GLN A 173 -2.69 10.11 -1.31
N LEU A 174 -2.52 10.05 -2.64
CA LEU A 174 -2.41 8.77 -3.36
C LEU A 174 -1.23 7.94 -2.85
N GLN A 175 -0.11 8.59 -2.52
CA GLN A 175 1.05 7.94 -1.92
C GLN A 175 0.73 7.46 -0.50
N ASN A 176 0.05 8.29 0.29
CA ASN A 176 -0.32 7.94 1.67
C ASN A 176 -1.32 6.76 1.72
N VAL A 177 -2.30 6.70 0.81
CA VAL A 177 -3.18 5.51 0.68
C VAL A 177 -2.37 4.27 0.33
N ALA A 178 -1.38 4.40 -0.55
CA ALA A 178 -0.57 3.28 -0.99
C ALA A 178 0.43 2.77 0.07
N SER A 179 0.68 3.50 1.16
CA SER A 179 1.59 3.06 2.23
C SER A 179 0.93 2.14 3.26
N TYR A 180 -0.39 1.96 3.22
CA TYR A 180 -1.09 1.03 4.11
C TYR A 180 -0.88 -0.43 3.68
N GLY A 181 -0.20 -1.20 4.55
CA GLY A 181 0.11 -2.61 4.31
C GLY A 181 -1.12 -3.49 4.04
N MET A 182 -2.26 -3.19 4.66
CA MET A 182 -3.53 -3.91 4.44
C MET A 182 -4.00 -3.84 2.97
N LEU A 183 -3.67 -2.78 2.25
CA LEU A 183 -4.07 -2.57 0.87
C LEU A 183 -3.07 -3.19 -0.12
N LYS A 184 -1.81 -3.41 0.29
CA LYS A 184 -0.69 -3.82 -0.57
C LYS A 184 -1.05 -4.98 -1.51
N LYS A 185 -1.64 -6.06 -1.00
CA LYS A 185 -2.02 -7.23 -1.81
C LYS A 185 -3.05 -6.91 -2.90
N ARG A 186 -4.07 -6.10 -2.57
CA ARG A 186 -5.10 -5.69 -3.56
C ARG A 186 -4.53 -4.73 -4.60
N LEU A 187 -3.65 -3.86 -4.12
CA LEU A 187 -2.93 -2.87 -4.92
C LEU A 187 -1.93 -3.52 -5.90
N GLU A 188 -1.27 -4.62 -5.51
CA GLU A 188 -0.35 -5.41 -6.35
C GLU A 188 -1.11 -6.33 -7.32
N LYS A 189 -2.26 -6.87 -6.91
CA LYS A 189 -3.16 -7.64 -7.78
C LYS A 189 -3.99 -6.77 -8.74
N HIS A 190 -3.84 -5.46 -8.64
CA HIS A 190 -4.61 -4.47 -9.38
C HIS A 190 -6.14 -4.62 -9.26
N ASP A 191 -6.60 -5.07 -8.09
CA ASP A 191 -8.01 -5.18 -7.72
C ASP A 191 -8.51 -3.94 -6.94
N LEU A 192 -7.58 -3.05 -6.58
CA LEU A 192 -7.86 -1.78 -5.93
C LEU A 192 -7.16 -0.64 -6.68
N HIS A 193 -7.97 0.32 -7.14
CA HIS A 193 -7.56 1.47 -7.95
C HIS A 193 -7.63 2.74 -7.11
N ILE A 194 -6.62 3.61 -7.26
CA ILE A 194 -6.54 4.89 -6.56
C ILE A 194 -6.53 6.01 -7.60
N HIS A 195 -7.52 6.88 -7.49
CA HIS A 195 -7.84 7.95 -8.43
C HIS A 195 -7.66 9.31 -7.76
N ALA A 196 -7.17 10.28 -8.52
CA ALA A 196 -7.10 11.68 -8.09
C ALA A 196 -8.02 12.54 -8.96
N LEU A 197 -8.93 13.25 -8.30
CA LEU A 197 -9.75 14.30 -8.87
C LEU A 197 -9.34 15.65 -8.27
N TRP A 198 -9.51 16.72 -9.02
CA TRP A 198 -9.34 18.08 -8.52
C TRP A 198 -10.45 18.95 -9.07
N PHE A 199 -11.21 19.59 -8.19
CA PHE A 199 -12.40 20.36 -8.55
C PHE A 199 -12.12 21.86 -8.52
N ASP A 200 -12.33 22.55 -9.63
CA ASP A 200 -12.32 24.01 -9.63
C ASP A 200 -13.69 24.54 -9.22
N ILE A 201 -13.78 25.11 -8.02
CA ILE A 201 -15.04 25.64 -7.48
C ILE A 201 -15.55 26.87 -8.24
N TYR A 202 -14.68 27.58 -8.98
CA TYR A 202 -15.05 28.83 -9.66
C TYR A 202 -15.65 28.55 -11.02
N THR A 203 -15.09 27.60 -11.77
CA THR A 203 -15.59 27.22 -13.09
C THR A 203 -16.59 26.06 -13.01
N GLY A 204 -16.51 25.24 -11.97
CA GLY A 204 -17.25 23.97 -11.86
C GLY A 204 -16.57 22.81 -12.58
N ASP A 205 -15.37 23.01 -13.12
CA ASP A 205 -14.64 21.98 -13.85
C ASP A 205 -14.06 20.93 -12.92
N ILE A 206 -14.17 19.66 -13.31
CA ILE A 206 -13.49 18.55 -12.63
C ILE A 206 -12.29 18.15 -13.47
N TYR A 207 -11.15 18.00 -12.83
CA TYR A 207 -9.93 17.50 -13.44
C TYR A 207 -9.63 16.10 -12.90
N TYR A 208 -9.28 15.17 -13.79
CA TYR A 208 -8.78 13.85 -13.46
C TYR A 208 -7.26 13.80 -13.65
N PHE A 209 -6.54 13.18 -12.71
CA PHE A 209 -5.11 12.96 -12.89
C PHE A 209 -4.86 11.76 -13.80
N SER A 210 -4.50 12.01 -15.06
CA SER A 210 -4.09 10.96 -15.98
C SER A 210 -2.64 10.57 -15.74
N ARG A 211 -2.40 9.27 -15.49
CA ARG A 211 -1.04 8.73 -15.33
C ARG A 211 -0.31 8.71 -16.67
N ARG A 212 -1.03 8.49 -17.77
CA ARG A 212 -0.49 8.57 -19.13
C ARG A 212 -0.04 9.98 -19.49
N ALA A 213 -0.88 10.99 -19.23
CA ALA A 213 -0.56 12.38 -19.48
C ALA A 213 0.36 12.99 -18.41
N LYS A 214 0.51 12.33 -17.24
CA LYS A 214 1.28 12.79 -16.08
C LYS A 214 0.81 14.14 -15.54
N ARG A 215 -0.47 14.47 -15.68
CA ARG A 215 -1.03 15.76 -15.26
C ARG A 215 -2.54 15.66 -15.03
N PHE A 216 -3.09 16.67 -14.37
CA PHE A 216 -4.52 16.90 -14.31
C PHE A 216 -5.03 17.31 -15.68
N ILE A 217 -6.00 16.56 -16.20
CA ILE A 217 -6.74 16.86 -17.43
C ILE A 217 -8.19 17.12 -17.05
N ILE A 218 -8.81 18.13 -17.67
CA ILE A 218 -10.22 18.41 -17.48
C ILE A 218 -11.04 17.18 -17.93
N ILE A 219 -12.17 16.93 -17.29
CA ILE A 219 -13.16 15.93 -17.70
C ILE A 219 -14.22 16.65 -18.54
N ASP A 220 -14.15 16.46 -19.85
CA ASP A 220 -15.08 16.99 -20.84
C ASP A 220 -15.37 15.94 -21.92
N GLU A 221 -16.23 16.27 -22.88
CA GLU A 221 -16.62 15.35 -23.97
C GLU A 221 -15.42 14.92 -24.84
N ALA A 222 -14.38 15.76 -24.95
CA ALA A 222 -13.20 15.49 -25.76
C ALA A 222 -12.21 14.55 -25.05
N THR A 223 -12.12 14.64 -23.73
CA THR A 223 -11.19 13.88 -22.89
C THR A 223 -11.81 12.61 -22.31
N TYR A 224 -13.15 12.54 -22.21
CA TYR A 224 -13.89 11.42 -21.62
C TYR A 224 -13.45 10.06 -22.17
N GLU A 225 -13.43 9.88 -23.49
CA GLU A 225 -13.02 8.61 -24.11
C GLU A 225 -11.56 8.26 -23.81
N SER A 226 -10.68 9.26 -23.74
CA SER A 226 -9.27 9.04 -23.41
C SER A 226 -9.10 8.58 -21.96
N ILE A 227 -9.86 9.16 -21.03
CA ILE A 227 -9.87 8.79 -19.61
C ILE A 227 -10.49 7.40 -19.44
N LEU A 228 -11.62 7.15 -20.08
CA LEU A 228 -12.32 5.87 -20.01
C LEU A 228 -11.48 4.75 -20.60
N SER A 229 -10.76 5.02 -21.69
CA SER A 229 -9.83 4.05 -22.28
C SER A 229 -8.63 3.80 -21.39
N GLU A 230 -8.10 4.80 -20.67
CA GLU A 230 -7.03 4.62 -19.68
C GLU A 230 -7.50 3.74 -18.51
N GLU A 231 -8.70 4.01 -17.98
CA GLU A 231 -9.33 3.17 -16.95
C GLU A 231 -9.58 1.75 -17.45
N THR A 232 -10.11 1.61 -18.67
CA THR A 232 -10.41 0.31 -19.28
C THR A 232 -9.14 -0.46 -19.65
N LEU A 233 -8.07 0.21 -20.08
CA LEU A 233 -6.75 -0.41 -20.28
C LEU A 233 -6.15 -0.82 -18.96
N ASN A 234 -6.25 0.01 -17.92
CA ASN A 234 -5.84 -0.38 -16.58
C ASN A 234 -6.61 -1.63 -16.15
N LEU A 235 -7.91 -1.74 -16.41
CA LEU A 235 -8.72 -2.93 -16.11
C LEU A 235 -8.36 -4.15 -17.01
N LYS A 236 -8.09 -3.96 -18.31
CA LYS A 236 -7.83 -5.04 -19.29
C LYS A 236 -6.38 -5.55 -19.27
N MET A 237 -5.39 -4.68 -19.04
CA MET A 237 -3.99 -5.08 -18.82
C MET A 237 -3.84 -5.96 -17.57
N ASN A 238 -4.84 -5.97 -16.67
CA ASN A 238 -4.88 -6.84 -15.50
C ASN A 238 -5.56 -8.21 -15.73
N GLN A 239 -6.13 -8.46 -16.91
CA GLN A 239 -6.62 -9.80 -17.29
C GLN A 239 -5.56 -10.62 -18.02
N LYS A 240 -4.50 -10.00 -18.55
CA LYS A 240 -3.31 -10.71 -19.02
C LYS A 240 -2.22 -10.60 -17.96
N PRO A 241 -1.72 -11.71 -17.40
CA PRO A 241 -0.61 -11.63 -16.46
C PRO A 241 0.61 -11.11 -17.22
N ILE A 242 1.08 -9.91 -16.85
CA ILE A 242 2.36 -9.37 -17.35
C ILE A 242 3.54 -9.89 -16.50
N PHE A 243 3.26 -10.64 -15.44
CA PHE A 243 4.22 -11.52 -14.79
C PHE A 243 3.49 -12.81 -14.36
N GLU A 244 3.93 -13.93 -14.90
CA GLU A 244 3.59 -15.26 -14.39
C GLU A 244 4.36 -15.42 -13.07
N TYR A 245 3.73 -15.04 -11.95
CA TYR A 245 4.21 -15.41 -10.63
C TYR A 245 3.95 -16.90 -10.47
N ASN A 246 4.95 -17.73 -10.79
CA ASN A 246 4.98 -19.08 -10.28
C ASN A 246 5.07 -18.97 -8.76
N ASP A 247 4.05 -19.45 -8.05
CA ASP A 247 4.19 -19.77 -6.63
C ASP A 247 5.47 -20.59 -6.47
N GLU A 248 6.46 -20.06 -5.73
CA GLU A 248 7.68 -20.81 -5.39
C GLU A 248 7.24 -22.15 -4.79
N SER A 249 7.46 -23.22 -5.55
CA SER A 249 7.20 -24.57 -5.06
C SER A 249 8.08 -24.81 -3.83
N GLN A 250 7.59 -25.61 -2.88
CA GLN A 250 8.37 -26.02 -1.69
C GLN A 250 9.76 -26.54 -2.06
N ALA A 251 9.92 -27.07 -3.28
CA ALA A 251 11.19 -27.47 -3.86
C ALA A 251 12.20 -26.32 -4.05
N GLU A 252 11.76 -25.13 -4.50
CA GLU A 252 12.63 -23.98 -4.72
C GLU A 252 13.06 -23.32 -3.40
N ARG A 253 12.14 -23.25 -2.42
CA ARG A 253 12.46 -22.83 -1.04
C ARG A 253 13.48 -23.76 -0.38
N LEU A 254 13.36 -25.06 -0.63
CA LEU A 254 14.30 -26.07 -0.16
C LEU A 254 15.65 -25.95 -0.88
N ALA A 255 15.66 -25.73 -2.20
CA ALA A 255 16.87 -25.58 -3.02
C ALA A 255 17.67 -24.30 -2.69
N ARG A 256 16.99 -23.25 -2.21
CA ARG A 256 17.66 -22.04 -1.74
C ARG A 256 18.26 -22.25 -0.34
N LYS A 257 17.49 -22.81 0.60
CA LYS A 257 17.98 -23.16 1.95
C LYS A 257 19.09 -24.21 1.94
N SER A 258 19.10 -25.09 0.95
CA SER A 258 20.13 -26.11 0.76
C SER A 258 21.48 -25.49 0.36
N LYS A 259 21.44 -24.38 -0.40
CA LYS A 259 22.62 -23.63 -0.85
C LYS A 259 23.27 -22.81 0.28
N ASP A 260 22.46 -22.26 1.19
CA ASP A 260 22.93 -21.45 2.31
C ASP A 260 23.33 -22.30 3.54
N SER A 261 22.97 -23.58 3.59
CA SER A 261 23.24 -24.47 4.74
C SER A 261 23.41 -25.93 4.30
N PRO A 262 24.63 -26.35 3.89
CA PRO A 262 24.86 -27.70 3.35
C PRO A 262 24.52 -28.83 4.35
N PHE A 263 24.56 -28.55 5.66
CA PHE A 263 24.19 -29.51 6.70
C PHE A 263 22.69 -29.89 6.68
N MET A 264 21.82 -29.01 6.16
CA MET A 264 20.39 -29.31 6.01
C MET A 264 20.18 -30.45 4.99
N ILE A 265 20.95 -30.44 3.91
CA ILE A 265 20.91 -31.50 2.88
C ILE A 265 21.38 -32.82 3.46
N LEU A 266 22.48 -32.80 4.22
CA LEU A 266 23.01 -34.01 4.88
C LEU A 266 21.99 -34.61 5.85
N GLY A 267 21.25 -33.78 6.59
CA GLY A 267 20.17 -34.22 7.47
C GLY A 267 19.01 -34.87 6.71
N ILE A 268 18.57 -34.28 5.59
CA ILE A 268 17.49 -34.82 4.75
C ILE A 268 17.92 -36.14 4.09
N MET A 269 19.13 -36.21 3.54
CA MET A 269 19.69 -37.43 2.97
C MET A 269 19.83 -38.55 4.02
N GLY A 270 20.26 -38.20 5.23
CA GLY A 270 20.32 -39.13 6.36
C GLY A 270 18.94 -39.67 6.73
N LEU A 271 17.93 -38.82 6.82
CA LEU A 271 16.56 -39.22 7.14
C LEU A 271 15.96 -40.15 6.06
N VAL A 272 16.15 -39.80 4.79
CA VAL A 272 15.72 -40.63 3.66
C VAL A 272 16.43 -41.99 3.69
N GLY A 273 17.73 -42.01 3.98
CA GLY A 273 18.51 -43.24 4.15
C GLY A 273 17.98 -44.13 5.28
N VAL A 274 17.70 -43.55 6.46
CA VAL A 274 17.13 -44.29 7.60
C VAL A 274 15.75 -44.85 7.27
N CYS A 275 14.89 -44.07 6.62
CA CYS A 275 13.57 -44.53 6.18
C CYS A 275 13.66 -45.63 5.11
N ALA A 276 14.57 -45.54 4.15
CA ALA A 276 14.78 -46.55 3.12
C ALA A 276 15.31 -47.87 3.69
N VAL A 277 16.32 -47.81 4.56
CA VAL A 277 16.84 -48.98 5.29
C VAL A 277 15.77 -49.56 6.21
N GLY A 278 14.97 -48.70 6.86
CA GLY A 278 13.81 -49.07 7.66
C GLY A 278 12.77 -49.85 6.85
N ALA A 279 12.40 -49.34 5.67
CA ALA A 279 11.45 -50.02 4.79
C ALA A 279 11.99 -51.38 4.31
N TYR A 280 13.28 -51.47 3.99
CA TYR A 280 13.92 -52.73 3.61
C TYR A 280 13.93 -53.75 4.76
N LYS A 281 14.35 -53.32 5.97
CA LYS A 281 14.38 -54.17 7.16
C LYS A 281 12.97 -54.56 7.61
N TYR A 282 11.96 -53.72 7.38
CA TYR A 282 10.55 -54.04 7.62
C TYR A 282 10.10 -55.24 6.77
N LYS A 283 10.56 -55.32 5.52
CA LYS A 283 10.23 -56.42 4.62
C LYS A 283 10.93 -57.74 4.98
N LYS A 284 12.05 -57.68 5.71
CA LYS A 284 12.84 -58.86 6.19
C LYS A 284 12.74 -59.09 7.70
N ARG A 285 11.67 -58.58 8.32
CA ARG A 285 11.58 -58.34 9.76
C ARG A 285 11.48 -59.58 10.66
N GLY A 286 11.30 -60.77 10.09
CA GLY A 286 11.13 -62.00 10.88
C GLY A 286 9.97 -61.88 11.88
N ASN A 287 10.13 -62.44 13.08
CA ASN A 287 9.06 -62.56 14.09
C ASN A 287 8.87 -61.35 15.02
N MET A 288 9.43 -60.17 14.67
CA MET A 288 9.32 -58.95 15.52
C MET A 288 7.97 -58.25 15.37
N SER A 289 7.23 -58.09 16.47
CA SER A 289 5.92 -57.40 16.53
C SER A 289 5.94 -55.98 15.97
N THR A 290 5.00 -55.66 15.08
CA THR A 290 4.93 -54.46 14.21
C THR A 290 5.20 -53.14 14.93
N SER A 291 4.69 -52.99 16.14
CA SER A 291 4.85 -51.79 16.97
C SER A 291 6.30 -51.53 17.41
N ILE A 292 7.06 -52.56 17.79
CA ILE A 292 8.40 -52.40 18.38
C ILE A 292 9.40 -51.82 17.36
N PHE A 293 9.39 -52.31 16.12
CA PHE A 293 10.26 -51.76 15.06
C PHE A 293 9.86 -50.36 14.63
N LEU A 294 8.55 -50.04 14.57
CA LEU A 294 8.12 -48.68 14.21
C LEU A 294 8.57 -47.69 15.30
N MET A 295 8.56 -48.11 16.56
CA MET A 295 9.13 -47.33 17.66
C MET A 295 10.65 -47.14 17.49
N GLN A 296 11.40 -48.21 17.21
CA GLN A 296 12.85 -48.14 16.99
C GLN A 296 13.22 -47.29 15.75
N LEU A 297 12.50 -47.43 14.65
CA LEU A 297 12.72 -46.68 13.42
C LEU A 297 12.45 -45.19 13.64
N ARG A 298 11.40 -44.85 14.40
CA ARG A 298 11.09 -43.47 14.77
C ARG A 298 12.19 -42.84 15.63
N VAL A 299 12.68 -43.55 16.65
CA VAL A 299 13.77 -43.05 17.51
C VAL A 299 15.06 -42.88 16.71
N ALA A 300 15.37 -43.79 15.79
CA ALA A 300 16.52 -43.67 14.90
C ALA A 300 16.39 -42.44 13.98
N ALA A 301 15.23 -42.23 13.36
CA ALA A 301 14.96 -41.08 12.50
C ALA A 301 15.09 -39.74 13.25
N GLN A 302 14.54 -39.66 14.46
CA GLN A 302 14.65 -38.46 15.31
C GLN A 302 16.10 -38.23 15.77
N GLY A 303 16.82 -39.29 16.14
CA GLY A 303 18.23 -39.21 16.52
C GLY A 303 19.13 -38.69 15.40
N THR A 304 18.91 -39.13 14.15
CA THR A 304 19.66 -38.65 12.98
C THR A 304 19.42 -37.16 12.73
N ALA A 305 18.18 -36.68 12.87
CA ALA A 305 17.86 -35.26 12.69
C ALA A 305 18.54 -34.37 13.76
N VAL A 306 18.49 -34.79 15.03
CA VAL A 306 19.11 -34.04 16.14
C VAL A 306 20.64 -34.03 16.01
N ALA A 307 21.24 -35.15 15.62
CA ALA A 307 22.69 -35.24 15.41
C ALA A 307 23.16 -34.30 14.29
N ALA A 308 22.43 -34.23 13.17
CA ALA A 308 22.76 -33.33 12.06
C ALA A 308 22.68 -31.86 12.46
N LEU A 309 21.67 -31.48 13.24
CA LEU A 309 21.53 -30.10 13.76
C LEU A 309 22.64 -29.76 14.75
N THR A 310 23.00 -30.69 15.63
CA THR A 310 24.07 -30.49 16.64
C THR A 310 25.43 -30.32 15.97
N LEU A 311 25.74 -31.12 14.95
CA LEU A 311 26.95 -30.98 14.16
C LEU A 311 26.97 -29.67 13.34
N GLY A 312 25.84 -29.27 12.77
CA GLY A 312 25.72 -28.00 12.05
C GLY A 312 25.95 -26.78 12.96
N LEU A 313 25.41 -26.81 14.19
CA LEU A 313 25.65 -25.77 15.20
C LEU A 313 27.10 -25.76 15.67
N GLY A 314 27.69 -26.93 15.94
CA GLY A 314 29.10 -27.05 16.32
C GLY A 314 30.05 -26.51 15.25
N TYR A 315 29.79 -26.84 13.98
CA TYR A 315 30.55 -26.29 12.86
C TYR A 315 30.40 -24.78 12.73
N SER A 316 29.16 -24.25 12.84
CA SER A 316 28.92 -22.81 12.77
C SER A 316 29.59 -22.05 13.92
N LEU A 317 29.64 -22.63 15.12
CA LEU A 317 30.35 -22.06 16.25
C LEU A 317 31.86 -22.05 16.03
N VAL A 318 32.46 -23.14 15.54
CA VAL A 318 33.90 -23.22 15.23
C VAL A 318 34.29 -22.24 14.12
N ASP A 319 33.50 -22.16 13.06
CA ASP A 319 33.75 -21.24 11.95
C ASP A 319 33.69 -19.77 12.42
N LYS A 320 32.71 -19.44 13.27
CA LYS A 320 32.52 -18.08 13.76
C LYS A 320 33.51 -17.66 14.83
N TYR A 321 33.97 -18.56 15.71
CA TYR A 321 34.84 -18.23 16.85
C TYR A 321 36.32 -18.56 16.67
N ILE A 322 36.69 -19.53 15.84
CA ILE A 322 38.08 -19.99 15.69
C ILE A 322 38.68 -19.53 14.35
N LEU A 323 37.90 -19.58 13.26
CA LEU A 323 38.39 -19.21 11.93
C LEU A 323 38.32 -17.71 11.65
N LYS A 324 37.38 -16.99 12.28
CA LYS A 324 37.24 -15.55 12.11
C LYS A 324 38.24 -14.73 12.94
N THR A 325 38.58 -15.19 14.15
CA THR A 325 39.63 -14.61 15.01
C THR A 325 41.02 -14.74 14.41
N LYS A 326 41.33 -15.87 13.75
CA LYS A 326 42.61 -16.09 13.05
C LYS A 326 42.81 -15.26 11.78
N LYS A 327 41.78 -14.52 11.36
CA LYS A 327 41.79 -13.64 10.18
C LYS A 327 41.91 -12.16 10.55
N GLU A 328 41.87 -11.85 11.85
CA GLU A 328 41.98 -10.50 12.42
C GLU A 328 43.29 -10.30 13.23
N GLU A 329 44.17 -11.32 13.30
CA GLU A 329 45.60 -11.22 13.66
C GLU A 329 46.49 -11.27 12.40
#